data_AF-A0A920NDK5-F1
#
_entry.id   AF-A0A920NDK5-F1
#
_cell.length_a   1.000
_cell.length_b   1.000
_cell.length_c   1.000
_cell.angle_alpha   90.00
_cell.angle_beta   90.00
_cell.angle_gamma   90.00
#
_symmetry.space_group_name_H-M   'P 1'
#
loop_
_entity.id
_entity.type
_entity.pdbx_description
1 polymer ?
#
loop_
_entity_poly.entity_id
_entity_poly.type
_entity_poly.pdbx_seq_one_letter_code
_entity_poly.pdbx_strand_id
1 'polypeptide(L)' 'MPHLSPPRKQKADAVMAIDSATRRSLEIVVSLDGSREKSLLGAVDFTCSASGARLLRAIDGAFTDPN' A
#
# COMPACT_ATOMS: atom_id res chain seq x y z
N MET A 1 10.04 21.06 16.36
CA MET A 1 10.40 20.82 14.95
C MET A 1 9.96 19.40 14.59
N PRO A 2 9.34 19.15 13.42
CA PRO A 2 8.93 17.80 13.05
C PRO A 2 10.14 16.90 12.75
N HIS A 3 10.07 15.63 13.15
CA HIS A 3 11.11 14.64 12.81
C HIS A 3 11.01 14.30 11.32
N LEU A 4 12.02 14.70 10.55
CA LEU A 4 12.13 14.41 9.13
C LEU A 4 13.27 13.43 8.90
N SER A 5 12.95 12.29 8.28
CA SER A 5 13.97 11.37 7.79
C SER A 5 14.66 11.95 6.55
N PRO A 6 15.95 11.65 6.32
CA PRO A 6 16.62 12.03 5.08
C PRO A 6 15.88 11.49 3.84
N PRO A 7 15.87 12.24 2.72
CA PRO A 7 15.25 11.76 1.48
C PRO A 7 15.98 10.52 0.95
N ARG A 8 15.22 9.52 0.50
CA ARG A 8 15.75 8.31 -0.17
C ARG A 8 15.32 8.30 -1.63
N LYS A 9 16.25 7.97 -2.53
CA LYS A 9 15.93 7.71 -3.94
C LYS A 9 15.23 6.35 -4.04
N GLN A 10 14.07 6.30 -4.70
CA GLN A 10 13.47 5.04 -5.14
C GLN A 10 14.13 4.61 -6.45
N LYS A 11 14.57 3.36 -6.52
CA LYS A 11 15.01 2.77 -7.79
C LYS A 11 13.79 2.27 -8.56
N ALA A 12 13.85 2.33 -9.89
CA ALA A 12 12.74 1.92 -10.74
C ALA A 12 12.39 0.42 -10.63
N ASP A 13 13.37 -0.40 -10.27
CA ASP A 13 13.25 -1.86 -10.04
C ASP A 13 12.85 -2.23 -8.61
N ALA A 14 12.84 -1.26 -7.68
CA ALA A 14 12.45 -1.47 -6.28
C ALA A 14 10.93 -1.51 -6.07
N VAL A 15 10.15 -1.44 -7.14
CA VAL A 15 8.70 -1.37 -7.09
C VAL A 15 8.08 -2.04 -8.30
N MET A 16 7.10 -2.92 -8.06
CA MET A 16 6.23 -3.41 -9.12
C MET A 16 5.35 -2.24 -9.62
N ALA A 17 5.53 -1.86 -10.88
CA ALA A 17 4.68 -0.85 -11.52
C ALA A 17 3.29 -1.44 -11.82
N ILE A 18 2.25 -0.82 -11.28
CA ILE A 18 0.85 -1.12 -11.57
C ILE A 18 0.17 0.19 -11.93
N ASP A 19 -0.58 0.23 -13.02
CA ASP A 19 -1.33 1.41 -13.42
C ASP A 19 -2.59 1.60 -12.54
N SER A 20 -3.18 2.79 -12.58
CA SER A 20 -4.35 3.12 -11.75
C SER A 20 -5.60 2.30 -12.10
N ALA A 21 -5.80 1.91 -13.37
CA ALA A 21 -6.94 1.12 -13.78
C ALA A 21 -6.82 -0.31 -13.25
N THR A 22 -5.64 -0.93 -13.39
CA THR A 22 -5.37 -2.25 -12.82
C THR A 22 -5.52 -2.26 -11.30
N ARG A 23 -4.98 -1.25 -10.58
CA ARG A 23 -5.17 -1.15 -9.11
C ARG A 23 -6.65 -1.09 -8.71
N ARG A 24 -7.46 -0.36 -9.49
CA ARG A 24 -8.90 -0.25 -9.26
C ARG A 24 -9.62 -1.57 -9.55
N SER A 25 -9.28 -2.25 -10.64
CA SER A 25 -9.84 -3.56 -10.99
C SER A 25 -9.49 -4.65 -9.97
N LEU A 26 -8.33 -4.53 -9.32
CA LEU A 26 -7.90 -5.44 -8.26
C LEU A 26 -8.49 -5.11 -6.88
N GLU A 27 -9.21 -4.00 -6.74
CA GLU A 27 -9.81 -3.58 -5.47
C GLU A 27 -8.79 -3.56 -4.31
N ILE A 28 -7.59 -2.99 -4.55
CA ILE A 28 -6.47 -3.10 -3.58
C ILE A 28 -6.82 -2.44 -2.25
N VAL A 29 -7.33 -1.21 -2.27
CA VAL A 29 -7.62 -0.40 -1.07
C VAL A 29 -9.11 -0.39 -0.74
N VAL A 30 -9.95 -0.35 -1.77
CA VAL A 30 -11.40 -0.24 -1.68
C VAL A 30 -12.01 -1.06 -2.82
N SER A 31 -13.13 -1.73 -2.55
CA SER A 31 -13.90 -2.43 -3.57
C SER A 31 -14.62 -1.46 -4.51
N LEU A 32 -15.11 -1.98 -5.64
CA LEU A 32 -15.84 -1.16 -6.62
C LEU A 32 -17.15 -0.57 -6.05
N ASP A 33 -17.72 -1.19 -5.01
CA ASP A 33 -18.89 -0.68 -4.27
C ASP A 33 -18.53 0.31 -3.15
N GLY A 34 -17.23 0.62 -2.95
CA GLY A 34 -16.76 1.59 -1.96
C GLY A 34 -16.46 1.01 -0.58
N SER A 35 -16.55 -0.30 -0.38
CA SER A 35 -16.22 -0.95 0.88
C SER A 35 -14.70 -1.18 1.05
N ARG A 36 -14.18 -0.84 2.23
CA ARG A 36 -12.82 -1.25 2.61
C ARG A 36 -12.78 -2.72 3.02
N GLU A 37 -13.80 -3.23 3.70
CA GLU A 37 -13.77 -4.61 4.23
C GLU A 37 -13.79 -5.66 3.12
N LYS A 38 -14.35 -5.32 1.97
CA LYS A 38 -14.40 -6.19 0.79
C LYS A 38 -13.18 -6.06 -0.13
N SER A 39 -12.23 -5.18 0.20
CA SER A 39 -11.01 -4.98 -0.59
C SER A 39 -9.92 -5.97 -0.19
N LEU A 40 -8.87 -6.08 -1.02
CA LEU A 40 -7.70 -6.89 -0.67
C LEU A 40 -7.10 -6.45 0.67
N LEU A 41 -6.93 -5.14 0.87
CA LEU A 41 -6.40 -4.58 2.11
C LEU A 41 -7.29 -4.94 3.32
N GLY A 42 -8.62 -4.91 3.17
CA GLY A 42 -9.55 -5.35 4.21
C GLY A 42 -9.40 -6.82 4.58
N ALA A 43 -9.16 -7.68 3.59
CA ALA A 43 -8.99 -9.12 3.79
C ALA A 43 -7.67 -9.52 4.47
N VAL A 44 -6.61 -8.70 4.33
CA VAL A 44 -5.26 -9.04 4.82
C VAL A 44 -4.78 -8.20 6.02
N ASP A 45 -5.52 -7.15 6.40
CA ASP A 45 -5.15 -6.31 7.53
C ASP A 45 -5.45 -6.96 8.88
N PHE A 46 -4.48 -7.73 9.37
CA PHE A 46 -4.45 -8.30 10.73
C PHE A 46 -3.51 -7.53 11.66
N THR A 47 -3.27 -6.24 11.39
CA THR A 47 -2.29 -5.49 12.16
C THR A 47 -2.81 -5.15 13.55
N CYS A 48 -1.99 -5.37 14.58
CA CYS A 48 -2.35 -5.07 15.98
C CYS A 48 -2.14 -3.60 16.38
N SER A 49 -1.71 -2.74 15.45
CA SER A 49 -1.44 -1.33 15.73
C SER A 49 -1.78 -0.44 14.55
N ALA A 50 -2.18 0.80 14.83
CA ALA A 50 -2.47 1.78 13.80
C ALA A 50 -1.24 2.13 12.95
N SER A 51 -0.03 2.07 13.51
CA SER A 51 1.21 2.20 12.75
C SER A 51 1.41 1.06 11.76
N GLY A 52 1.06 -0.16 12.16
CA GLY A 52 1.07 -1.34 11.28
C GLY A 52 0.09 -1.18 10.12
N ALA A 53 -1.16 -0.80 10.39
CA ALA A 53 -2.16 -0.58 9.35
C ALA A 53 -1.72 0.49 8.33
N ARG A 54 -1.07 1.56 8.80
CA ARG A 54 -0.50 2.60 7.93
C ARG A 54 0.64 2.09 7.07
N LEU A 55 1.53 1.27 7.63
CA LEU A 55 2.62 0.64 6.88
C LEU A 55 2.07 -0.34 5.84
N LEU A 56 1.09 -1.17 6.20
CA LEU A 56 0.45 -2.10 5.29
C LEU A 56 -0.27 -1.37 4.15
N ARG A 57 -0.93 -0.23 4.41
CA ARG A 57 -1.57 0.58 3.37
C ARG A 57 -0.58 1.07 2.29
N ALA A 58 0.73 1.10 2.58
CA ALA A 58 1.75 1.47 1.59
C ALA A 58 1.85 0.49 0.41
N ILE A 59 1.24 -0.70 0.46
CA ILE A 59 1.20 -1.65 -0.67
C ILE A 59 0.61 -1.04 -1.95
N ASP A 60 -0.29 -0.06 -1.81
CA ASP A 60 -0.88 0.68 -2.93
C ASP A 60 0.15 1.52 -3.69
N GLY A 61 1.17 2.01 -2.95
CA GLY A 61 2.29 2.81 -3.43
C GLY A 61 3.47 2.02 -3.98
N ALA A 62 3.27 0.71 -4.21
CA ALA A 62 4.25 -0.28 -4.63
C ALA A 62 5.23 -0.72 -3.53
N PHE A 63 5.33 -2.04 -3.39
CA PHE A 63 6.32 -2.72 -2.56
C PHE A 63 7.07 -3.71 -3.45
N THR A 64 8.40 -3.60 -3.52
CA THR A 64 9.30 -4.76 -3.65
C THR A 64 10.74 -4.35 -3.28
N ASP A 65 11.16 -4.60 -2.04
CA ASP A 65 12.55 -4.98 -1.81
C ASP A 65 12.55 -6.37 -1.16
N PRO A 66 13.08 -7.41 -1.82
CA PRO A 66 13.21 -8.75 -1.22
C PRO A 66 14.39 -8.83 -0.24
N ASN A 67 15.09 -7.71 0.05
CA ASN A 67 16.19 -7.64 1.03
C ASN A 67 16.19 -6.32 1.82
#